data_AF-V9HXF7-F1
#
_entry.id   AF-V9HXF7-F1
#
_cell.length_a   1.000
_cell.length_b   1.000
_cell.length_c   1.000
_cell.angle_alpha   90.00
_cell.angle_beta   90.00
_cell.angle_gamma   90.00
#
_symmetry.space_group_name_H-M   'P 1'
#
loop_
_entity.id
_entity.type
_entity.pdbx_description
1 polymer ?
#
loop_
_entity_poly.entity_id
_entity_poly.type
_entity_poly.pdbx_seq_one_letter_code
_entity_poly.pdbx_strand_id
1 'polypeptide(L)'
;MPQASDEMYRTRAAVQMLHGGGSRWNSGNRWFDKTLQFVIGEDGTCGVIYEHAPAEGPPIIALIDHVVEYTMKQEMIRTPMVPLPMPRKLHFNFTPEVKSDIEEAKQNMNILAHDLDMRVIVFCHFGKNVPKSYQMSPDAFIQVALQLASTG
;
A
#
# COMPACT_ATOMS: atom_id res chain seq x y z
N MET A 1 12.05 3.13 -8.63
CA MET A 1 12.08 4.53 -8.11
C MET A 1 13.51 4.85 -7.66
N PRO A 2 13.95 6.12 -7.51
CA PRO A 2 15.33 6.47 -7.10
C PRO A 2 15.72 5.86 -5.74
N GLN A 3 16.96 5.95 -5.26
CA GLN A 3 17.26 5.59 -3.85
C GLN A 3 16.90 6.76 -2.91
N ALA A 4 16.41 6.46 -1.71
CA ALA A 4 16.05 7.46 -0.69
C ALA A 4 16.91 7.29 0.56
N SER A 5 17.04 8.36 1.35
CA SER A 5 17.52 8.26 2.73
C SER A 5 16.58 7.38 3.56
N ASP A 6 17.11 6.76 4.61
CA ASP A 6 16.35 5.87 5.51
C ASP A 6 15.09 6.53 6.08
N GLU A 7 15.14 7.84 6.35
CA GLU A 7 14.00 8.60 6.88
C GLU A 7 12.85 8.72 5.85
N MET A 8 13.18 8.81 4.56
CA MET A 8 12.19 8.99 3.49
C MET A 8 11.71 7.67 2.90
N TYR A 9 12.39 6.56 3.21
CA TYR A 9 12.08 5.23 2.69
C TYR A 9 10.61 4.84 2.94
N ARG A 10 10.13 4.99 4.18
CA ARG A 10 8.75 4.62 4.57
C ARG A 10 7.71 5.45 3.84
N THR A 11 7.95 6.76 3.72
CA THR A 11 7.09 7.67 2.95
C THR A 11 6.98 7.22 1.51
N ARG A 12 8.11 6.86 0.88
CA ARG A 12 8.12 6.40 -0.50
C ARG A 12 7.47 5.05 -0.70
N ALA A 13 7.65 4.14 0.25
CA ALA A 13 6.91 2.87 0.27
C ALA A 13 5.40 3.12 0.32
N ALA A 14 4.93 4.03 1.18
CA ALA A 14 3.50 4.39 1.26
C ALA A 14 2.98 5.00 -0.05
N VAL A 15 3.71 5.94 -0.66
CA VAL A 15 3.42 6.51 -2.00
C VAL A 15 3.34 5.41 -3.07
N GLN A 16 4.26 4.45 -3.06
CA GLN A 16 4.25 3.31 -3.98
C GLN A 16 3.04 2.39 -3.78
N MET A 17 2.60 2.18 -2.53
CA MET A 17 1.42 1.38 -2.23
C MET A 17 0.15 2.11 -2.68
N LEU A 18 0.03 3.40 -2.37
CA LEU A 18 -1.18 4.18 -2.60
C LEU A 18 -1.49 4.40 -4.08
N HIS A 19 -0.50 4.82 -4.86
CA HIS A 19 -0.75 5.14 -6.28
C HIS A 19 0.35 4.66 -7.22
N GLY A 20 1.43 4.04 -6.74
CA GLY A 20 2.49 3.49 -7.59
C GLY A 20 3.53 4.50 -8.07
N GLY A 21 3.45 5.76 -7.62
CA GLY A 21 4.43 6.83 -7.87
C GLY A 21 4.29 7.61 -9.17
N GLY A 22 3.27 7.34 -9.99
CA GLY A 22 3.01 8.03 -11.26
C GLY A 22 3.19 7.12 -12.48
N SER A 23 2.76 7.61 -13.64
CA SER A 23 2.69 6.83 -14.90
C SER A 23 4.01 6.25 -15.39
N ARG A 24 5.15 6.87 -15.04
CA ARG A 24 6.50 6.40 -15.40
C ARG A 24 7.05 5.32 -14.45
N TRP A 25 6.33 5.02 -13.37
CA TRP A 25 6.72 4.06 -12.35
C TRP A 25 5.72 2.90 -12.32
N ASN A 26 5.16 2.58 -11.15
CA ASN A 26 4.39 1.38 -10.92
C ASN A 26 2.87 1.60 -11.01
N SER A 27 2.39 2.82 -11.30
CA SER A 27 0.95 3.11 -11.41
C SER A 27 0.27 2.30 -12.52
N GLY A 28 0.98 2.03 -13.62
CA GLY A 28 0.45 1.19 -14.71
C GLY A 28 0.46 -0.31 -14.41
N ASN A 29 1.13 -0.73 -13.33
CA ASN A 29 1.17 -2.13 -12.88
C ASN A 29 0.11 -2.37 -11.80
N ARG A 30 -1.11 -1.88 -12.02
CA ARG A 30 -2.25 -1.90 -11.09
C ARG A 30 -3.56 -2.08 -11.84
N TRP A 31 -4.56 -2.57 -11.12
CA TRP A 31 -5.95 -2.59 -11.55
C TRP A 31 -6.82 -2.11 -10.39
N PHE A 32 -7.04 -0.80 -10.27
CA PHE A 32 -7.63 -0.19 -9.07
C PHE A 32 -9.08 -0.62 -8.78
N ASP A 33 -9.82 -1.12 -9.77
CA ASP A 33 -11.15 -1.71 -9.55
C ASP A 33 -11.09 -3.07 -8.82
N LYS A 34 -9.90 -3.64 -8.65
CA LYS A 34 -9.74 -4.93 -7.95
C LYS A 34 -9.71 -4.69 -6.44
N THR A 35 -10.63 -5.35 -5.73
CA THR A 35 -10.79 -5.24 -4.27
C THR A 35 -9.50 -5.41 -3.48
N LEU A 36 -8.63 -6.33 -3.86
CA LEU A 36 -7.36 -6.60 -3.18
C LEU A 36 -6.23 -6.70 -4.20
N GLN A 37 -5.18 -5.92 -4.00
CA GLN A 37 -3.95 -5.99 -4.77
C GLN A 37 -2.75 -6.07 -3.82
N PHE A 38 -2.08 -7.22 -3.81
CA PHE A 38 -0.81 -7.40 -3.12
C PHE A 38 0.32 -6.86 -4.00
N VAL A 39 1.14 -5.98 -3.45
CA VAL A 39 2.27 -5.36 -4.15
C VAL A 39 3.56 -5.88 -3.54
N ILE A 40 4.44 -6.43 -4.39
CA ILE A 40 5.76 -6.94 -4.03
C ILE A 40 6.78 -6.22 -4.90
N GLY A 41 7.55 -5.31 -4.29
CA GLY A 41 8.60 -4.53 -4.93
C GLY A 41 9.93 -5.29 -4.99
N GLU A 42 10.73 -4.96 -6.00
CA GLU A 42 12.07 -5.55 -6.20
C GLU A 42 13.07 -5.16 -5.09
N ASP A 43 12.83 -4.05 -4.40
CA ASP A 43 13.62 -3.54 -3.28
C ASP A 43 13.22 -4.15 -1.93
N GLY A 44 12.30 -5.12 -1.94
CA GLY A 44 11.75 -5.74 -0.73
C GLY A 44 10.56 -4.98 -0.13
N THR A 45 10.18 -3.81 -0.66
CA THR A 45 8.95 -3.14 -0.24
C THR A 45 7.75 -4.00 -0.58
N CYS A 46 6.90 -4.29 0.39
CA CYS A 46 5.64 -4.99 0.16
C CYS A 46 4.47 -4.34 0.89
N GLY A 47 3.26 -4.60 0.41
CA GLY A 47 2.04 -4.10 1.03
C GLY A 47 0.79 -4.48 0.23
N VAL A 48 -0.34 -3.90 0.64
CA VAL A 48 -1.65 -4.14 0.05
C VAL A 48 -2.32 -2.81 -0.22
N ILE A 49 -2.95 -2.69 -1.38
CA ILE A 49 -3.95 -1.67 -1.66
C ILE A 49 -5.30 -2.36 -1.87
N TYR A 50 -6.36 -1.78 -1.31
CA TYR A 50 -7.70 -2.32 -1.40
C TYR A 50 -8.69 -1.27 -1.87
N GLU A 51 -9.71 -1.71 -2.59
CA GLU A 51 -10.84 -0.88 -2.99
C GLU A 51 -11.86 -0.87 -1.83
N HIS A 52 -12.39 0.31 -1.49
CA HIS A 52 -13.06 0.54 -0.21
C HIS A 52 -14.54 0.14 -0.20
N ALA A 53 -15.22 0.13 -1.34
CA ALA A 53 -16.64 -0.23 -1.43
C ALA A 53 -17.01 -1.61 -0.83
N PRO A 54 -16.19 -2.67 -0.91
CA PRO A 54 -16.59 -4.01 -0.47
C PRO A 54 -16.25 -4.30 1.00
N ALA A 55 -15.32 -3.55 1.61
CA ALA A 55 -14.83 -3.85 2.96
C ALA A 55 -14.19 -2.64 3.66
N GLU A 56 -14.34 -2.62 4.98
CA GLU A 56 -13.68 -1.67 5.88
C GLU A 56 -12.29 -2.18 6.32
N GLY A 57 -11.53 -1.33 7.01
CA GLY A 57 -10.17 -1.65 7.47
C GLY A 57 -10.02 -2.94 8.30
N PRO A 58 -10.84 -3.22 9.34
CA PRO A 58 -10.55 -4.33 10.26
C PRO A 58 -10.51 -5.73 9.60
N PRO A 59 -11.44 -6.12 8.70
CA PRO A 59 -11.31 -7.35 7.91
C PRO A 59 -10.02 -7.43 7.08
N ILE A 60 -9.58 -6.32 6.49
CA ILE A 60 -8.36 -6.26 5.67
C ILE A 60 -7.12 -6.48 6.54
N ILE A 61 -7.05 -5.83 7.71
CA ILE A 61 -5.94 -6.01 8.65
C ILE A 61 -5.89 -7.46 9.16
N ALA A 62 -7.03 -8.06 9.52
CA ALA A 62 -7.08 -9.45 9.95
C ALA A 62 -6.58 -10.42 8.86
N LEU A 63 -6.90 -10.16 7.60
CA LEU A 63 -6.35 -10.92 6.47
C LEU A 63 -4.83 -10.75 6.34
N ILE A 64 -4.33 -9.52 6.43
CA ILE A 64 -2.90 -9.22 6.31
C ILE A 64 -2.11 -9.89 7.43
N ASP A 65 -2.58 -9.79 8.68
CA ASP A 65 -1.95 -10.42 9.84
C ASP A 65 -1.85 -11.95 9.63
N HIS A 66 -2.95 -12.58 9.19
CA HIS A 66 -2.96 -14.01 8.89
C HIS A 66 -1.96 -14.40 7.80
N VAL A 67 -1.88 -13.63 6.71
CA VAL A 67 -0.94 -13.88 5.61
C VAL A 67 0.51 -13.71 6.08
N VAL A 68 0.82 -12.64 6.81
CA VAL A 68 2.17 -12.39 7.34
C VAL A 68 2.59 -13.53 8.27
N GLU A 69 1.76 -13.89 9.24
CA GLU A 69 2.01 -15.01 10.15
C GLU A 69 2.21 -16.33 9.38
N TYR A 70 1.41 -16.56 8.33
CA TYR A 70 1.56 -17.76 7.50
C TYR A 70 2.91 -17.80 6.77
N THR A 71 3.36 -16.67 6.21
CA THR A 71 4.65 -16.60 5.50
C THR A 71 5.88 -16.80 6.40
N MET A 72 5.73 -16.60 7.72
CA MET A 72 6.80 -16.85 8.69
C MET A 72 6.94 -18.32 9.10
N LYS A 73 5.97 -19.18 8.74
CA LYS A 73 6.03 -20.62 9.06
C LYS A 73 7.12 -21.29 8.21
N GLN A 74 8.00 -22.05 8.85
CA GLN A 74 9.12 -22.74 8.18
C GLN A 74 8.71 -24.05 7.48
N GLU A 75 7.49 -24.52 7.67
CA GLU A 75 7.00 -25.77 7.10
C GLU A 75 6.53 -25.58 5.65
N MET A 76 7.46 -25.71 4.70
CA MET A 76 7.10 -26.01 3.32
C MET A 76 7.02 -27.52 3.15
N ILE A 77 5.79 -28.08 3.20
CA ILE A 77 5.56 -29.43 2.69
C ILE A 77 5.81 -29.38 1.19
N ARG A 78 6.99 -29.84 0.78
CA ARG A 78 7.34 -29.95 -0.65
C ARG A 78 6.48 -31.05 -1.25
N THR A 79 5.39 -30.66 -1.90
CA THR A 79 4.63 -31.58 -2.74
C THR A 79 5.47 -31.96 -3.96
N PRO A 80 5.36 -33.21 -4.46
CA PRO A 80 6.01 -33.60 -5.69
C PRO A 80 5.60 -32.64 -6.82
N MET A 81 6.59 -32.14 -7.56
CA MET A 81 6.34 -31.22 -8.66
C MET A 81 5.59 -31.98 -9.77
N VAL A 82 4.31 -31.65 -9.94
CA VAL A 82 3.53 -32.07 -11.10
C VAL A 82 3.66 -31.04 -12.22
N PRO A 83 3.62 -31.44 -13.51
CA PRO A 83 3.59 -30.49 -14.60
C PRO A 83 2.43 -29.51 -14.45
N LEU A 84 2.73 -28.21 -14.36
CA LEU A 84 1.74 -27.15 -14.28
C LEU A 84 1.51 -26.54 -15.67
N PRO A 85 0.27 -26.11 -15.99
CA PRO A 85 0.02 -25.38 -17.22
C PRO A 85 0.74 -24.03 -17.20
N MET A 86 1.16 -23.57 -18.37
CA MET A 86 1.80 -22.26 -18.51
C MET A 86 0.79 -21.15 -18.16
N PRO A 87 1.15 -20.16 -17.33
CA PRO A 87 0.29 -19.01 -17.06
C PRO A 87 -0.11 -18.30 -18.36
N ARG A 88 -1.41 -18.06 -18.53
CA ARG A 88 -1.95 -17.42 -19.74
C ARG A 88 -1.72 -15.91 -19.68
N LYS A 89 -0.96 -15.38 -20.65
CA LYS A 89 -0.84 -13.93 -20.84
C LYS A 89 -2.18 -13.35 -21.29
N LEU A 90 -2.65 -12.32 -20.58
CA LEU A 90 -3.81 -11.54 -21.00
C LEU A 90 -3.35 -10.48 -22.00
N HIS A 91 -3.88 -10.56 -23.23
CA HIS A 91 -3.57 -9.63 -24.29
C HIS A 91 -4.68 -8.59 -24.40
N PHE A 92 -4.29 -7.32 -24.51
CA PHE A 92 -5.18 -6.20 -24.78
C PHE A 92 -4.94 -5.70 -26.20
N ASN A 93 -6.02 -5.45 -26.94
CA ASN A 93 -5.96 -4.84 -28.26
C ASN A 93 -6.14 -3.33 -28.11
N PHE A 94 -5.15 -2.56 -28.53
CA PHE A 94 -5.15 -1.11 -28.36
C PHE A 94 -5.57 -0.41 -29.65
N THR A 95 -6.79 0.11 -29.67
CA THR A 95 -7.26 1.01 -30.74
C THR A 95 -6.69 2.42 -30.53
N PRO A 96 -6.73 3.31 -31.54
CA PRO A 96 -6.34 4.71 -31.37
C PRO A 96 -7.07 5.42 -30.22
N GLU A 97 -8.35 5.12 -30.03
CA GLU A 97 -9.19 5.68 -28.96
C GLU A 97 -8.69 5.24 -27.58
N VAL A 98 -8.50 3.92 -27.38
CA VAL A 98 -7.97 3.38 -26.11
C VAL A 98 -6.57 3.95 -25.80
N LYS A 99 -5.74 4.17 -26.82
CA LYS A 99 -4.43 4.81 -26.62
C LYS A 99 -4.58 6.26 -26.16
N SER A 100 -5.54 7.00 -26.70
CA SER A 100 -5.85 8.36 -26.24
C SER A 100 -6.29 8.37 -24.79
N ASP A 101 -7.20 7.48 -24.41
CA ASP A 101 -7.69 7.34 -23.02
C ASP A 101 -6.56 7.01 -22.05
N ILE A 102 -5.62 6.15 -22.47
CA ILE A 102 -4.42 5.82 -21.67
C ILE A 102 -3.53 7.05 -21.48
N GLU A 103 -3.30 7.86 -22.51
CA GLU A 103 -2.49 9.08 -22.37
C GLU A 103 -3.15 10.12 -21.47
N GLU A 104 -4.47 10.29 -21.55
CA GLU A 104 -5.23 11.13 -20.62
C GLU A 104 -5.12 10.61 -19.18
N ALA A 105 -5.33 9.31 -18.96
CA ALA A 105 -5.20 8.70 -17.64
C ALA A 105 -3.79 8.85 -17.06
N LYS A 106 -2.74 8.79 -17.88
CA LYS A 106 -1.36 9.05 -17.44
C LYS A 106 -1.17 10.48 -16.96
N GLN A 107 -1.71 11.46 -17.70
CA GLN A 107 -1.64 12.88 -17.31
C GLN A 107 -2.35 13.10 -15.99
N ASN A 108 -3.59 12.62 -15.87
CA ASN A 108 -4.39 12.73 -14.65
C ASN A 108 -3.69 12.06 -13.45
N MET A 109 -3.16 10.84 -13.63
CA MET A 109 -2.40 10.15 -12.58
C MET A 109 -1.15 10.93 -12.15
N ASN A 110 -0.43 11.54 -13.10
CA ASN A 110 0.77 12.34 -12.76
C ASN A 110 0.39 13.61 -11.99
N ILE A 111 -0.71 14.27 -12.33
CA ILE A 111 -1.23 15.43 -11.60
C ILE A 111 -1.57 15.01 -10.16
N LEU A 112 -2.35 13.96 -9.99
CA LEU A 112 -2.72 13.43 -8.66
C LEU A 112 -1.50 13.03 -7.83
N ALA A 113 -0.54 12.32 -8.45
CA ALA A 113 0.67 11.88 -7.77
C ALA A 113 1.59 13.05 -7.37
N HIS A 114 1.56 14.16 -8.11
CA HIS A 114 2.34 15.36 -7.81
C HIS A 114 1.67 16.24 -6.74
N ASP A 115 0.34 16.31 -6.74
CA ASP A 115 -0.44 17.12 -5.79
C ASP A 115 -0.49 16.51 -4.38
N LEU A 116 -0.25 15.20 -4.27
CA LEU A 116 -0.22 14.51 -2.98
C LEU A 116 1.07 14.82 -2.18
N ASP A 117 0.92 15.51 -1.06
CA ASP A 117 1.94 15.58 0.00
C ASP A 117 1.65 14.53 1.08
N MET A 118 2.61 13.62 1.30
CA MET A 118 2.49 12.53 2.26
C MET A 118 3.78 12.38 3.03
N ARG A 119 3.67 12.19 4.36
CA ARG A 119 4.79 11.82 5.23
C ARG A 119 4.40 10.69 6.18
N VAL A 120 5.25 9.67 6.26
CA VAL A 120 5.13 8.61 7.26
C VAL A 120 6.04 8.95 8.43
N ILE A 121 5.46 9.13 9.61
CA ILE A 121 6.18 9.42 10.85
C ILE A 121 6.04 8.22 11.78
N VAL A 122 7.16 7.74 12.32
CA VAL A 122 7.17 6.69 13.34
C VAL A 122 7.53 7.31 14.68
N PHE A 123 6.52 7.40 15.54
CA PHE A 123 6.66 7.98 16.87
C PHE A 123 7.25 6.95 17.83
N CYS A 124 8.54 7.09 18.15
CA CYS A 124 9.28 6.12 18.96
C CYS A 124 9.34 6.45 20.46
N HIS A 125 8.78 7.57 20.92
CA HIS A 125 8.95 8.02 22.32
C HIS A 125 8.13 7.16 23.30
N PHE A 126 6.91 6.78 22.91
CA PHE A 126 6.04 5.89 23.68
C PHE A 126 4.93 5.33 22.79
N GLY A 127 4.19 4.34 23.29
CA GLY A 127 2.99 3.82 22.65
C GLY A 127 1.81 3.77 23.61
N LYS A 128 0.96 2.75 23.46
CA LYS A 128 -0.24 2.56 24.30
C LYS A 128 0.04 2.45 25.81
N ASN A 129 1.28 2.21 26.22
CA ASN A 129 1.69 2.07 27.62
C ASN A 129 1.51 3.37 28.42
N VAL A 130 1.85 4.52 27.85
CA VAL A 130 1.81 5.81 28.57
C VAL A 130 0.38 6.30 28.80
N PRO A 131 -0.52 6.38 27.79
CA PRO A 131 -1.91 6.77 28.06
C PRO A 131 -2.58 5.82 29.07
N LYS A 132 -2.30 4.51 28.97
CA LYS A 132 -2.83 3.52 29.90
C LYS A 132 -2.34 3.70 31.34
N SER A 133 -1.10 4.12 31.58
CA SER A 133 -0.61 4.36 32.94
C SER A 133 -1.33 5.51 33.64
N TYR A 134 -1.92 6.43 32.86
CA TYR A 134 -2.75 7.52 33.36
C TYR A 134 -4.25 7.23 33.24
N GLN A 135 -4.65 5.96 33.05
CA GLN A 135 -6.05 5.53 32.90
C GLN A 135 -6.80 6.20 31.73
N MET A 136 -6.06 6.60 30.69
CA MET A 136 -6.62 7.20 29.48
C MET A 136 -6.69 6.18 28.34
N SER A 137 -7.71 6.32 27.48
CA SER A 137 -7.77 5.61 26.20
C SER A 137 -6.63 6.10 25.29
N PRO A 138 -5.79 5.21 24.73
CA PRO A 138 -4.74 5.60 23.79
C PRO A 138 -5.26 6.34 22.56
N ASP A 139 -6.43 5.93 22.05
CA ASP A 139 -7.05 6.56 20.88
C ASP A 139 -7.51 8.00 21.20
N ALA A 140 -8.22 8.19 22.31
CA ALA A 140 -8.64 9.52 22.76
C ALA A 140 -7.43 10.44 23.03
N PHE A 141 -6.36 9.91 23.61
CA PHE A 141 -5.11 10.65 23.82
C PHE A 141 -4.50 11.13 22.49
N ILE A 142 -4.44 10.26 21.47
CA ILE A 142 -3.94 10.61 20.14
C ILE A 142 -4.86 11.65 19.48
N GLN A 143 -6.18 11.48 19.56
CA GLN A 143 -7.14 12.43 18.99
C GLN A 143 -6.99 13.83 19.58
N VAL A 144 -6.85 13.95 20.91
CA VAL A 144 -6.63 15.26 21.57
C VAL A 144 -5.27 15.85 21.18
N ALA A 145 -4.21 15.04 21.08
CA ALA A 145 -2.91 15.51 20.62
C ALA A 145 -2.96 16.03 19.17
N LEU A 146 -3.72 15.38 18.28
CA LEU A 146 -3.96 15.85 16.92
C LEU A 146 -4.71 17.19 16.90
N GLN A 147 -5.75 17.34 17.74
CA GLN A 147 -6.48 18.61 17.87
C GLN A 147 -5.59 19.76 18.39
N LEU A 148 -4.71 19.46 19.35
CA LEU A 148 -3.74 20.43 19.86
C LEU A 148 -2.73 20.84 18.77
N ALA A 149 -2.21 19.88 18.01
CA ALA A 149 -1.28 20.16 16.92
C ALA A 149 -1.92 20.99 15.79
N SER A 150 -3.23 20.85 15.54
CA SER A 150 -3.92 21.60 14.48
C SER A 150 -4.34 23.02 14.88
N THR A 151 -4.17 23.41 16.15
CA THR A 151 -4.61 24.72 16.68
C THR A 151 -3.50 25.74 16.84
N GLY A 152 -2.27 25.38 16.47
CA GLY A 152 -1.11 26.29 16.39
C GLY A 152 -0.70 26.53 14.94
#